data_AF-A0A1P8WJX5-F1
#
_entry.id   AF-A0A1P8WJX5-F1
#
_cell.length_a   1.000
_cell.length_b   1.000
_cell.length_c   1.000
_cell.angle_alpha   90.00
_cell.angle_beta   90.00
_cell.angle_gamma   90.00
#
_symmetry.space_group_name_H-M   'P 1'
#
loop_
_entity.id
_entity.type
_entity.pdbx_description
1 polymer ?
#
loop_
_entity_poly.entity_id
_entity_poly.type
_entity_poly.pdbx_seq_one_letter_code
_entity_poly.pdbx_strand_id
1 'polypeptide(L)' 'MPSLFYSVPLTAVISLVYCTTRYEMPARIFQSATMMFVKTITGLAILYAILWYLSS' A
#
# COMPACT_ATOMS: atom_id res chain seq x y z
N MET A 1 15.64 14.83 -14.13
CA MET A 1 15.05 15.31 -12.86
C MET A 1 14.13 14.22 -12.30
N PRO A 2 14.63 13.29 -11.46
CA PRO A 2 13.89 12.09 -11.04
C PRO A 2 13.00 12.26 -9.80
N SER A 3 12.75 13.48 -9.32
CA SER A 3 12.01 13.74 -8.08
C SER A 3 10.48 13.65 -8.22
N LEU A 4 9.93 13.83 -9.43
CA LEU A 4 8.48 13.76 -9.67
C LEU A 4 7.90 12.34 -9.51
N PHE A 5 8.69 11.31 -9.81
CA PHE A 5 8.21 9.93 -9.73
C PHE A 5 7.94 9.46 -8.30
N TYR A 6 8.59 10.06 -7.29
CA TYR A 6 8.37 9.75 -5.88
C TYR A 6 7.29 10.61 -5.23
N SER A 7 7.14 11.87 -5.65
CA SER A 7 6.13 12.75 -5.08
C SER A 7 4.72 12.40 -5.56
N VAL A 8 4.54 11.91 -6.78
CA VAL A 8 3.22 11.48 -7.29
C VAL A 8 2.52 10.42 -6.40
N PRO A 9 3.16 9.27 -6.07
CA PRO A 9 2.50 8.27 -5.22
C PRO A 9 2.24 8.80 -3.81
N LEU A 10 3.16 9.57 -3.22
CA LEU A 10 2.97 10.18 -1.91
C LEU A 10 1.80 11.16 -1.88
N THR A 11 1.70 12.02 -2.89
CA THR A 11 0.61 13.01 -2.98
C THR A 11 -0.74 12.32 -3.26
N ALA A 12 -0.74 11.26 -4.06
CA ALA A 12 -1.92 10.44 -4.31
C ALA A 12 -2.38 9.70 -3.03
N VAL A 13 -1.45 9.17 -2.24
CA VAL A 13 -1.77 8.53 -0.95
C VAL A 13 -2.34 9.54 0.03
N ILE A 14 -1.73 10.73 0.16
CA ILE A 14 -2.20 11.77 1.09
C ILE A 14 -3.58 12.30 0.68
N SER A 15 -3.84 12.52 -0.61
CA SER A 15 -5.15 12.96 -1.09
C SER A 15 -6.22 11.89 -0.88
N LEU A 16 -5.88 10.61 -1.05
CA LEU A 16 -6.77 9.48 -0.74
C LEU A 16 -7.11 9.45 0.75
N VAL A 17 -6.11 9.53 1.62
CA VAL A 17 -6.28 9.54 3.09
C VAL A 17 -7.12 10.74 3.53
N TYR A 18 -6.86 11.91 2.97
CA TYR A 18 -7.60 13.13 3.29
C TYR A 18 -9.06 13.07 2.81
N CYS A 19 -9.31 12.59 1.59
CA CYS A 19 -10.67 12.35 1.08
C CYS A 19 -11.42 11.31 1.94
N THR A 20 -10.74 10.26 2.42
CA THR A 20 -11.36 9.27 3.30
C THR A 20 -11.69 9.81 4.70
N THR A 21 -10.94 10.79 5.20
CA THR A 21 -11.25 11.44 6.49
C THR A 21 -12.50 12.32 6.41
N ARG A 22 -12.79 12.90 5.25
CA ARG A 22 -13.81 13.95 5.11
C ARG A 22 -15.17 13.47 4.62
N TYR A 23 -15.27 12.33 3.92
CA TYR A 23 -16.52 11.86 3.32
C TYR A 23 -17.02 10.55 3.94
N GLU A 24 -18.26 10.56 4.40
CA GLU A 24 -18.97 9.58 5.26
C GLU A 24 -19.17 8.16 4.70
N MET A 25 -18.48 7.76 3.62
CA MET A 25 -18.43 6.36 3.13
C MET A 25 -17.00 5.79 3.02
N PRO A 26 -16.16 5.89 4.07
CA PRO A 26 -14.73 5.56 3.99
C PRO A 26 -14.43 4.05 4.04
N ALA A 27 -15.30 3.24 4.67
CA ALA A 27 -14.98 1.86 5.04
C ALA A 27 -14.69 0.96 3.83
N ARG A 28 -15.43 1.11 2.72
CA ARG A 28 -15.34 0.20 1.57
C ARG A 28 -14.08 0.45 0.73
N ILE A 29 -13.66 1.71 0.62
CA ILE A 29 -12.45 2.11 -0.10
C ILE A 29 -11.21 1.78 0.74
N PHE A 30 -11.28 2.03 2.05
CA PHE A 30 -10.21 1.62 2.98
C PHE A 30 -10.04 0.11 3.01
N GLN A 31 -11.14 -0.65 3.03
CA GLN A 31 -11.09 -2.10 3.01
C GLN A 31 -10.45 -2.61 1.71
N SER A 32 -10.79 -2.03 0.56
CA SER A 32 -10.20 -2.44 -0.73
C SER A 32 -8.72 -2.06 -0.84
N ALA A 33 -8.34 -0.85 -0.44
CA ALA A 33 -6.95 -0.39 -0.44
C ALA A 33 -6.10 -1.19 0.57
N THR A 34 -6.62 -1.42 1.77
CA THR A 34 -5.97 -2.24 2.81
C THR A 34 -5.86 -3.68 2.34
N MET A 35 -6.87 -4.23 1.65
CA MET A 35 -6.80 -5.60 1.11
C MET A 35 -5.74 -5.73 0.02
N MET A 36 -5.56 -4.72 -0.85
CA MET A 36 -4.45 -4.71 -1.80
C MET A 36 -3.08 -4.56 -1.11
N PHE A 37 -3.00 -3.72 -0.07
CA PHE A 37 -1.77 -3.51 0.68
C PHE A 37 -1.35 -4.77 1.46
N VAL A 38 -2.29 -5.41 2.14
CA VAL A 38 -2.10 -6.67 2.84
C VAL A 38 -1.70 -7.78 1.87
N LYS A 39 -2.35 -7.91 0.70
CA LYS A 39 -1.94 -8.91 -0.31
C LYS A 39 -0.50 -8.69 -0.78
N THR A 40 -0.09 -7.43 -0.95
CA THR A 40 1.28 -7.09 -1.37
C THR A 40 2.30 -7.42 -0.28
N ILE A 41 2.04 -7.00 0.96
CA ILE A 41 2.91 -7.29 2.12
C ILE A 41 3.00 -8.80 2.36
N THR A 42 1.88 -9.52 2.32
CA THR A 42 1.87 -10.98 2.51
C THR A 42 2.65 -11.69 1.41
N GLY A 43 2.51 -11.27 0.15
CA GLY A 43 3.30 -11.82 -0.96
C GLY A 43 4.81 -11.59 -0.76
N LEU A 44 5.18 -10.38 -0.34
CA LEU A 44 6.58 -10.04 -0.05
C LEU A 44 7.13 -10.84 1.13
N ALA A 45 6.34 -11.00 2.20
CA ALA A 45 6.71 -11.77 3.38
C ALA A 45 6.90 -13.25 3.06
N ILE A 46 6.04 -13.84 2.22
CA ILE A 46 6.17 -15.24 1.78
C ILE A 46 7.43 -15.41 0.94
N LEU A 47 7.68 -14.53 -0.03
CA LEU A 47 8.90 -14.57 -0.83
C LEU A 47 10.15 -14.48 0.06
N TYR A 48 10.13 -13.58 1.04
CA TYR A 48 11.22 -13.42 1.98
C TYR A 48 11.42 -14.67 2.86
N ALA A 49 10.34 -15.30 3.31
CA ALA A 49 10.38 -16.53 4.08
C ALA A 49 10.95 -17.71 3.27
N ILE A 50 10.56 -17.84 2.00
CA ILE A 50 11.11 -18.85 1.08
C ILE A 50 12.61 -18.60 0.86
N LEU A 51 12.99 -17.34 0.63
CA LEU A 51 14.38 -16.96 0.43
C LEU A 51 15.22 -17.25 1.68
N TRP A 52 14.68 -16.99 2.86
CA TRP A 52 15.30 -17.31 4.14
C TRP A 52 15.50 -18.82 4.32
N TYR A 53 14.48 -19.61 3.98
CA TYR A 53 14.54 -21.07 4.10
C TYR A 53 15.52 -21.70 3.11
N LEU A 54 15.65 -21.13 1.91
CA LEU A 54 16.59 -21.59 0.89
C LEU A 54 18.02 -21.11 1.18
N SER A 55 18.17 -19.97 1.86
CA SER A 55 19.47 -19.45 2.29
C SER A 55 20.00 -20.15 3.55
N SER A 56 19.16 -20.94 4.25
CA SER A 56 19.54 -21.73 5.42
C SER A 56 19.92 -23.16 5.02
#